data_AF-A0A942AHG1-F1
#
_entry.id   AF-A0A942AHG1-F1
#
_cell.length_a   1.000
_cell.length_b   1.000
_cell.length_c   1.000
_cell.angle_alpha   90.00
_cell.angle_beta   90.00
_cell.angle_gamma   90.00
#
_symmetry.space_group_name_H-M   'P 1'
#
loop_
_entity.id
_entity.type
_entity.pdbx_description
1 polymer ?
#
loop_
_entity_poly.entity_id
_entity_poly.type
_entity_poly.pdbx_seq_one_letter_code
_entity_poly.pdbx_strand_id
1 'polypeptide(L)'
;LQKTVTCLQNEIEEKTQLITSLQESLAKRDVRIAELDEAVTNLTGQVEHLTTENEQQKEVLMTQDEALNTVYYALGTNKELKEQKIVEGGGLFSSKKVMEGEFNKNYFTAVDMRKLHDIPFDSKKAKLLTNHPEGTYELQKDNEGYLTLVITNPDSFWSLSRYLVVELN
;
A
#
# COMPACT_ATOMS: atom_id res chain seq x y z
N LEU A 1 -25.74 72.72 46.29
CA LEU A 1 -26.81 72.13 45.45
C LEU A 1 -26.47 72.19 43.96
N GLN A 2 -26.34 73.37 43.32
CA GLN A 2 -25.99 73.47 41.89
C GLN A 2 -24.69 72.74 41.49
N LYS A 3 -23.58 72.93 42.22
CA LYS A 3 -22.32 72.21 41.96
C LYS A 3 -22.46 70.68 41.96
N THR A 4 -23.27 70.14 42.87
CA THR A 4 -23.51 68.70 42.99
C THR A 4 -24.31 68.18 41.80
N VAL A 5 -25.32 68.94 41.35
CA VAL A 5 -26.12 68.60 40.17
C VAL A 5 -25.26 68.58 38.90
N THR A 6 -24.41 69.58 38.70
CA THR A 6 -23.50 69.64 37.53
C THR A 6 -22.47 68.50 37.54
N CYS A 7 -21.92 68.15 38.72
CA CYS A 7 -21.01 67.02 38.85
C CYS A 7 -21.67 65.70 38.46
N LEU A 8 -22.89 65.44 38.95
CA LEU A 8 -23.65 64.25 38.61
C LEU A 8 -24.05 64.20 37.13
N GLN A 9 -24.36 65.35 36.51
CA GLN A 9 -24.63 65.43 35.07
C GLN A 9 -23.40 65.03 34.25
N ASN A 10 -22.21 65.53 34.59
CA ASN A 10 -20.97 65.16 33.91
C ASN A 10 -20.66 63.66 34.08
N GLU A 11 -20.84 63.11 35.28
CA GLU A 11 -20.61 61.69 35.54
C GLU A 11 -21.60 60.79 34.76
N ILE A 12 -22.86 61.22 34.64
CA ILE A 12 -23.85 60.52 33.80
C ILE A 12 -23.42 60.55 32.34
N GLU A 13 -22.93 61.68 31.84
CA GLU A 13 -22.49 61.82 30.46
C GLU A 13 -21.26 60.95 30.16
N GLU A 14 -20.26 60.94 31.03
CA GLU A 14 -19.09 60.06 30.94
C GLU A 14 -19.47 58.57 30.96
N LYS A 15 -20.35 58.17 31.89
CA LYS A 15 -20.85 56.78 31.96
C LYS A 15 -21.64 56.41 30.71
N THR A 16 -22.43 57.34 30.16
CA THR A 16 -23.19 57.11 28.93
C THR A 16 -22.25 56.86 27.76
N GLN A 17 -21.20 57.68 27.59
CA GLN A 17 -20.19 57.49 26.56
C GLN A 17 -19.45 56.15 26.71
N LEU A 18 -19.11 55.76 27.95
CA LEU A 18 -18.49 54.46 28.21
C LEU A 18 -19.42 53.31 27.84
N ILE A 19 -20.70 53.38 28.20
CA ILE A 19 -21.70 52.36 27.84
C ILE A 19 -21.80 52.22 26.32
N THR A 20 -21.87 53.32 25.58
CA THR A 20 -21.90 53.30 24.11
C THR A 20 -20.65 52.63 23.54
N SER A 21 -19.46 52.99 24.03
CA SER A 21 -18.19 52.38 23.58
C SER A 21 -18.13 50.87 23.89
N LEU A 22 -18.60 50.44 25.06
CA LEU A 22 -18.67 49.03 25.41
C LEU A 22 -19.68 48.27 24.53
N GLN A 23 -20.83 48.87 24.21
CA GLN A 23 -21.82 48.29 23.30
C GLN A 23 -21.26 48.11 21.89
N GLU A 24 -20.55 49.11 21.37
CA GLU A 24 -19.87 49.01 20.07
C GLU A 24 -18.79 47.93 20.06
N SER A 25 -18.01 47.82 21.15
CA SER A 25 -16.97 46.80 21.30
C SER A 25 -17.57 45.40 21.38
N LEU A 26 -18.68 45.22 22.09
CA LEU A 26 -19.42 43.96 22.15
C LEU A 26 -19.95 43.57 20.76
N ALA A 27 -20.60 44.50 20.04
CA ALA A 27 -21.09 44.23 18.70
C ALA A 27 -19.97 43.81 17.72
N LYS A 28 -18.79 44.46 17.79
CA LYS A 28 -17.62 44.07 16.99
C LYS A 28 -17.11 42.67 17.35
N ARG A 29 -17.13 42.31 18.63
CA ARG A 29 -16.71 40.98 19.10
C ARG A 29 -17.70 39.91 18.67
N ASP A 30 -19.01 40.18 18.71
CA ASP A 30 -20.04 39.23 18.27
C ASP A 30 -19.89 38.90 16.78
N VAL A 31 -19.62 39.91 15.94
CA VAL A 31 -19.30 39.68 14.51
C VAL A 31 -18.04 38.81 14.37
N ARG A 32 -16.99 39.11 15.15
CA ARG A 32 -15.75 38.32 15.08
C ARG A 32 -15.93 36.88 15.55
N ILE A 33 -16.78 36.63 16.55
CA ILE A 33 -17.12 35.28 17.01
C ILE A 33 -17.82 34.52 15.88
N ALA A 34 -18.80 35.14 15.22
CA ALA A 34 -19.49 34.51 14.09
C ALA A 34 -18.53 34.14 12.94
N GLU A 35 -17.60 35.03 12.58
CA GLU A 35 -16.56 34.75 11.58
C GLU A 35 -15.66 33.58 12.00
N LEU A 36 -15.29 33.51 13.29
CA LEU A 36 -14.48 32.43 13.82
C LEU A 36 -15.24 31.10 13.84
N ASP A 37 -16.53 31.11 14.19
CA ASP A 37 -17.38 29.91 14.18
C ASP A 37 -17.55 29.34 12.77
N GLU A 38 -17.69 30.22 11.76
CA GLU A 38 -17.71 29.83 10.35
C GLU A 38 -16.36 29.24 9.91
N ALA A 39 -15.26 29.91 10.26
CA ALA A 39 -13.92 29.43 9.95
C ALA A 39 -13.62 28.07 10.61
N VAL A 40 -14.01 27.89 11.88
CA VAL A 40 -13.87 26.61 12.60
C VAL A 40 -14.68 25.53 11.92
N THR A 41 -15.94 25.79 11.58
CA THR A 41 -16.80 24.82 10.88
C THR A 41 -16.20 24.39 9.55
N ASN A 42 -15.70 25.34 8.76
CA ASN A 42 -15.03 25.05 7.48
C ASN A 42 -13.74 24.24 7.68
N LEU A 43 -12.90 24.63 8.65
CA LEU A 43 -11.67 23.91 8.97
C LEU A 43 -11.96 22.48 9.45
N THR A 44 -12.96 22.29 10.30
CA THR A 44 -13.39 20.96 10.75
C THR A 44 -13.83 20.11 9.56
N GLY A 45 -14.66 20.64 8.65
CA GLY A 45 -15.06 19.91 7.44
C GLY A 45 -13.88 19.54 6.54
N GLN A 46 -12.90 20.43 6.38
CA GLN A 46 -11.68 20.13 5.63
C GLN A 46 -10.83 19.05 6.29
N VAL A 47 -10.69 19.08 7.62
CA VAL A 47 -9.96 18.07 8.38
C VAL A 47 -10.62 16.70 8.23
N GLU A 48 -11.94 16.62 8.35
CA GLU A 48 -12.69 15.37 8.15
C GLU A 48 -12.49 14.82 6.72
N HIS A 49 -12.65 15.66 5.70
CA HIS A 49 -12.43 15.27 4.30
C HIS A 49 -11.02 14.76 4.05
N LEU A 50 -10.00 15.52 4.49
CA LEU A 50 -8.59 15.13 4.31
C LEU A 50 -8.24 13.87 5.10
N THR A 51 -8.88 13.63 6.24
CA THR A 51 -8.68 12.40 7.01
C THR A 51 -9.20 11.20 6.24
N THR A 52 -10.44 11.27 5.73
CA THR A 52 -11.03 10.20 4.92
C THR A 52 -10.24 9.95 3.63
N GLU A 53 -9.82 11.00 2.94
CA GLU A 53 -9.02 10.86 1.71
C GLU A 53 -7.66 10.18 1.98
N ASN A 54 -6.99 10.55 3.07
CA ASN A 54 -5.73 9.91 3.46
C ASN A 54 -5.90 8.42 3.80
N GLU A 55 -6.99 8.05 4.48
CA GLU A 55 -7.28 6.65 4.79
C GLU A 55 -7.50 5.83 3.52
N GLN A 56 -8.30 6.34 2.57
CA GLN A 56 -8.52 5.70 1.28
C GLN A 56 -7.23 5.56 0.46
N GLN A 57 -6.42 6.62 0.41
CA GLN A 57 -5.13 6.57 -0.29
C GLN A 57 -4.18 5.55 0.34
N LYS A 58 -4.19 5.41 1.67
CA LYS A 58 -3.37 4.42 2.36
C LYS A 58 -3.79 2.99 2.00
N GLU A 59 -5.09 2.70 1.92
CA GLU A 59 -5.59 1.39 1.50
C GLU A 59 -5.20 1.06 0.06
N VAL A 60 -5.31 2.05 -0.84
CA VAL A 60 -4.89 1.90 -2.25
C VAL A 60 -3.39 1.67 -2.35
N LEU A 61 -2.57 2.40 -1.58
CA LEU A 61 -1.12 2.20 -1.55
C LEU A 61 -0.75 0.80 -1.05
N MET A 62 -1.42 0.30 -0.02
CA MET A 62 -1.19 -1.05 0.50
C MET A 62 -1.53 -2.11 -0.55
N THR A 63 -2.68 -1.99 -1.22
CA THR A 63 -3.07 -2.95 -2.27
C THR A 63 -2.16 -2.89 -3.49
N GLN A 64 -1.69 -1.71 -3.88
CA GLN A 64 -0.71 -1.56 -4.95
C GLN A 64 0.66 -2.13 -4.55
N ASP A 65 1.13 -1.89 -3.33
CA ASP A 65 2.37 -2.47 -2.83
C ASP A 65 2.31 -4.00 -2.83
N GLU A 66 1.21 -4.59 -2.34
CA GLU A 66 1.02 -6.03 -2.38
C GLU A 66 1.02 -6.56 -3.82
N ALA A 67 0.30 -5.91 -4.74
CA ALA A 67 0.26 -6.31 -6.14
C ALA A 67 1.65 -6.22 -6.81
N LEU A 68 2.40 -5.14 -6.56
CA LEU A 68 3.74 -4.92 -7.08
C LEU A 68 4.77 -5.91 -6.53
N ASN A 69 4.56 -6.43 -5.32
CA ASN A 69 5.46 -7.40 -4.70
C ASN A 69 4.98 -8.85 -4.85
N THR A 70 3.81 -9.11 -5.42
CA THR A 70 3.31 -10.47 -5.65
C THR A 70 4.06 -11.14 -6.81
N VAL A 71 4.58 -12.33 -6.56
CA VAL A 71 5.19 -13.25 -7.53
C VAL A 71 4.52 -14.60 -7.42
N TYR A 72 4.71 -15.43 -8.44
CA TYR A 72 4.00 -16.70 -8.57
C TYR A 72 5.01 -17.81 -8.84
N TYR A 73 4.88 -18.95 -8.16
CA TYR A 73 5.69 -20.12 -8.48
C TYR A 73 4.86 -21.40 -8.58
N ALA A 74 5.31 -22.32 -9.43
CA ALA A 74 4.73 -23.65 -9.61
C ALA A 74 5.85 -24.70 -9.62
N LEU A 75 5.68 -25.74 -8.80
CA LEU A 75 6.56 -26.90 -8.73
C LEU A 75 5.76 -28.12 -9.15
N GLY A 76 6.29 -28.94 -10.06
CA GLY A 76 5.61 -30.16 -10.46
C GLY A 76 6.43 -31.00 -11.41
N THR A 77 6.03 -32.25 -11.58
CA THR A 77 6.58 -33.13 -12.61
C THR A 77 6.19 -32.65 -14.01
N ASN A 78 6.91 -33.11 -15.04
CA ASN A 78 6.56 -32.81 -16.44
C ASN A 78 5.09 -33.08 -16.76
N LYS A 79 4.56 -34.18 -16.21
CA LYS A 79 3.18 -34.63 -16.41
C LYS A 79 2.19 -33.66 -15.78
N GLU A 80 2.38 -33.30 -14.52
CA GLU A 80 1.50 -32.37 -13.81
C GLU A 80 1.50 -31.00 -14.48
N LEU A 81 2.68 -30.47 -14.81
CA LEU A 81 2.79 -29.15 -15.47
C LEU A 81 2.09 -29.13 -16.85
N LYS A 82 2.08 -30.25 -17.58
CA LYS A 82 1.33 -30.40 -18.84
C LYS A 82 -0.17 -30.49 -18.63
N GLU A 83 -0.61 -31.29 -17.66
CA GLU A 83 -2.03 -31.45 -17.30
C GLU A 83 -2.64 -30.10 -16.87
N GLN A 84 -1.85 -29.28 -16.18
CA GLN A 84 -2.23 -27.93 -15.76
C GLN A 84 -2.07 -26.86 -16.85
N LYS A 85 -1.67 -27.26 -18.07
CA LYS A 85 -1.44 -26.36 -19.21
C LYS A 85 -0.40 -25.26 -18.93
N ILE A 86 0.54 -25.51 -18.02
CA ILE A 86 1.61 -24.55 -17.66
C ILE A 86 2.76 -24.65 -18.66
N VAL A 87 3.02 -25.85 -19.15
CA VAL A 87 4.06 -26.11 -20.16
C VAL A 87 3.48 -26.87 -21.35
N GLU A 88 3.94 -26.50 -22.54
CA GLU A 88 3.73 -27.28 -23.78
C GLU A 88 5.05 -27.86 -24.29
N GLY A 89 4.93 -28.91 -25.10
CA GLY A 89 6.08 -29.59 -25.68
C GLY A 89 6.84 -30.47 -24.69
N GLY A 90 8.12 -30.75 -24.95
CA GLY A 90 8.90 -31.72 -24.17
C GLY A 90 8.60 -33.20 -24.50
N GLY A 91 8.01 -33.48 -25.66
CA GLY A 91 8.10 -34.81 -26.30
C GLY A 91 9.39 -34.94 -27.12
N LEU A 92 9.60 -36.12 -27.73
CA LEU A 92 10.83 -36.49 -28.47
C LEU A 92 11.24 -35.48 -29.59
N PHE A 93 10.34 -34.59 -30.01
CA PHE A 93 10.53 -33.67 -31.15
C PHE A 93 10.17 -32.19 -30.87
N SER A 94 9.87 -31.79 -29.64
CA SER A 94 9.38 -30.42 -29.34
C SER A 94 10.10 -29.79 -28.15
N SER A 95 10.64 -28.59 -28.33
CA SER A 95 11.21 -27.78 -27.23
C SER A 95 10.14 -27.45 -26.19
N LYS A 96 10.49 -27.58 -24.90
CA LYS A 96 9.60 -27.28 -23.79
C LYS A 96 9.45 -25.76 -23.64
N LYS A 97 8.21 -25.25 -23.69
CA LYS A 97 7.91 -23.81 -23.55
C LYS A 97 6.89 -23.61 -22.42
N VAL A 98 7.13 -22.61 -21.56
CA VAL A 98 6.13 -22.14 -20.59
C VAL A 98 5.08 -21.32 -21.35
N MET A 99 3.80 -21.63 -21.12
CA MET A 99 2.71 -20.97 -21.84
C MET A 99 2.59 -19.51 -21.41
N GLU A 100 2.54 -18.58 -22.38
CA GLU A 100 2.32 -17.15 -22.14
C GLU A 100 0.82 -16.77 -22.11
N GLY A 101 -0.07 -17.73 -22.40
CA GLY A 101 -1.53 -17.54 -22.55
C GLY A 101 -2.39 -18.12 -21.41
N GLU A 102 -3.49 -18.80 -21.74
CA GLU A 102 -4.41 -19.40 -20.75
C GLU A 102 -3.83 -20.67 -20.09
N PHE A 103 -2.95 -20.48 -19.12
CA PHE A 103 -2.53 -21.53 -18.19
C PHE A 103 -3.36 -21.48 -16.90
N ASN A 104 -3.43 -22.61 -16.17
CA ASN A 104 -4.15 -22.65 -14.91
C ASN A 104 -3.43 -21.84 -13.82
N LYS A 105 -3.80 -20.56 -13.66
CA LYS A 105 -3.26 -19.66 -12.63
C LYS A 105 -3.46 -20.19 -11.21
N ASN A 106 -4.47 -21.03 -10.98
CA ASN A 106 -4.76 -21.60 -9.66
C ASN A 106 -3.74 -22.64 -9.20
N TYR A 107 -2.92 -23.18 -10.12
CA TYR A 107 -1.84 -24.07 -9.77
C TYR A 107 -0.60 -23.32 -9.25
N PHE A 108 -0.53 -22.00 -9.46
CA PHE A 108 0.56 -21.18 -8.94
C PHE A 108 0.29 -20.77 -7.50
N THR A 109 1.32 -20.84 -6.68
CA THR A 109 1.34 -20.24 -5.36
C THR A 109 1.71 -18.78 -5.49
N ALA A 110 0.81 -17.88 -5.07
CA ALA A 110 1.07 -16.45 -4.97
C ALA A 110 1.81 -16.15 -3.66
N VAL A 111 2.89 -15.39 -3.74
CA VAL A 111 3.71 -15.04 -2.57
C VAL A 111 4.34 -13.65 -2.73
N ASP A 112 4.59 -12.98 -1.61
CA ASP A 112 5.34 -11.72 -1.60
C ASP A 112 6.83 -11.99 -1.84
N MET A 113 7.39 -11.41 -2.90
CA MET A 113 8.78 -11.61 -3.31
C MET A 113 9.80 -11.21 -2.24
N ARG A 114 9.42 -10.30 -1.32
CA ARG A 114 10.28 -9.83 -0.23
C ARG A 114 10.41 -10.86 0.89
N LYS A 115 9.52 -11.86 0.91
CA LYS A 115 9.47 -12.92 1.92
C LYS A 115 9.91 -14.28 1.37
N LEU A 116 9.98 -14.42 0.04
CA LEU A 116 10.35 -15.67 -0.63
C LEU A 116 11.87 -15.72 -0.86
N HIS A 117 12.58 -16.29 0.10
CA HIS A 117 14.02 -16.53 -0.02
C HIS A 117 14.34 -17.98 -0.37
N ASP A 118 13.62 -18.93 0.23
CA ASP A 118 13.91 -20.36 0.09
C ASP A 118 12.69 -21.10 -0.44
N ILE A 119 12.88 -21.90 -1.48
CA ILE A 119 11.85 -22.80 -2.03
C ILE A 119 12.39 -24.23 -1.96
N PRO A 120 12.03 -25.00 -0.93
CA PRO A 120 12.41 -26.41 -0.86
C PRO A 120 11.71 -27.18 -1.97
N PHE A 121 12.48 -28.05 -2.62
CA PHE A 121 11.99 -28.99 -3.60
C PHE A 121 11.96 -30.37 -2.94
N ASP A 122 10.80 -31.01 -2.95
CA ASP A 122 10.65 -32.41 -2.52
C ASP A 122 11.23 -33.39 -3.58
N SER A 123 12.35 -33.00 -4.21
CA SER A 123 13.06 -33.78 -5.22
C SER A 123 14.57 -33.53 -5.16
N LYS A 124 15.34 -34.56 -5.52
CA LYS A 124 16.81 -34.52 -5.64
C LYS A 124 17.28 -33.93 -6.97
N LYS A 125 16.36 -33.69 -7.91
CA LYS A 125 16.63 -33.19 -9.26
C LYS A 125 15.53 -32.21 -9.70
N ALA A 126 15.91 -30.96 -9.88
CA ALA A 126 15.01 -29.93 -10.35
C ALA A 126 15.57 -29.20 -11.56
N LYS A 127 14.69 -28.73 -12.43
CA LYS A 127 15.03 -27.90 -13.58
C LYS A 127 14.12 -26.68 -13.65
N LEU A 128 14.71 -25.49 -13.59
CA LEU A 128 13.98 -24.25 -13.84
C LEU A 128 13.63 -24.17 -15.32
N LEU A 129 12.36 -23.87 -15.62
CA LEU A 129 11.83 -23.76 -16.98
C LEU A 129 11.62 -22.30 -17.39
N THR A 130 11.51 -21.40 -16.42
CA THR A 130 11.47 -19.95 -16.60
C THR A 130 12.87 -19.36 -16.53
N ASN A 131 13.09 -18.27 -17.25
CA ASN A 131 14.39 -17.60 -17.28
C ASN A 131 14.51 -16.61 -16.11
N HIS A 132 15.53 -16.80 -15.30
CA HIS A 132 15.90 -15.90 -14.19
C HIS A 132 17.39 -15.62 -14.29
N PRO A 133 17.87 -14.38 -14.01
CA PRO A 133 19.27 -14.06 -14.19
C PRO A 133 20.21 -14.97 -13.38
N GLU A 134 21.33 -15.37 -13.99
CA GLU A 134 22.33 -16.16 -13.30
C GLU A 134 22.95 -15.36 -12.14
N GLY A 135 23.35 -16.04 -11.07
CA GLY A 135 23.92 -15.41 -9.88
C GLY A 135 22.91 -14.75 -8.94
N THR A 136 21.61 -14.72 -9.28
CA THR A 136 20.55 -14.23 -8.39
C THR A 136 19.87 -15.34 -7.59
N TYR A 137 20.30 -16.59 -7.78
CA TYR A 137 19.82 -17.77 -7.06
C TYR A 137 20.85 -18.90 -7.05
N GLU A 138 20.68 -19.83 -6.11
CA GLU A 138 21.48 -21.05 -5.98
C GLU A 138 20.59 -22.26 -5.71
N LEU A 139 21.04 -23.45 -6.10
CA LEU A 139 20.41 -24.72 -5.74
C LEU A 139 21.27 -25.41 -4.69
N GLN A 140 20.79 -25.41 -3.45
CA GLN A 140 21.46 -26.05 -2.33
C GLN A 140 20.87 -27.44 -2.08
N LYS A 141 21.68 -28.36 -1.56
CA LYS A 141 21.22 -29.70 -1.16
C LYS A 141 21.20 -29.79 0.36
N ASP A 142 20.13 -30.34 0.90
CA ASP A 142 20.09 -30.71 2.31
C ASP A 142 20.86 -32.01 2.59
N ASN A 143 20.86 -32.43 3.86
CA ASN A 143 21.54 -33.65 4.32
C ASN A 143 20.97 -34.94 3.71
N GLU A 144 19.72 -34.91 3.24
CA GLU A 144 19.03 -36.05 2.63
C GLU A 144 19.15 -36.06 1.09
N GLY A 145 19.68 -34.98 0.53
CA GLY A 145 19.94 -34.75 -0.88
C GLY A 145 18.79 -34.09 -1.64
N TYR A 146 17.76 -33.60 -0.95
CA TYR A 146 16.70 -32.78 -1.54
C TYR A 146 17.23 -31.38 -1.86
N LEU A 147 16.71 -30.79 -2.93
CA LEU A 147 17.16 -29.48 -3.40
C LEU A 147 16.33 -28.37 -2.78
N THR A 148 16.95 -27.23 -2.52
CA THR A 148 16.27 -25.97 -2.18
C THR A 148 16.78 -24.88 -3.11
N LEU A 149 15.86 -24.15 -3.73
CA LEU A 149 16.20 -22.92 -4.44
C LEU A 149 16.31 -21.79 -3.44
N VAL A 150 17.51 -21.22 -3.34
CA VAL A 150 17.83 -20.06 -2.49
C VAL A 150 17.95 -18.84 -3.39
N ILE A 151 17.06 -17.88 -3.23
CA ILE A 151 17.03 -16.62 -3.96
C ILE A 151 17.90 -15.61 -3.22
N THR A 152 19.05 -15.26 -3.81
CA THR A 152 20.05 -14.37 -3.19
C THR A 152 19.76 -12.89 -3.47
N ASN A 153 19.09 -12.60 -4.59
CA ASN A 153 18.66 -11.25 -4.96
C ASN A 153 17.24 -11.29 -5.56
N PRO A 154 16.19 -11.10 -4.75
CA PRO A 154 14.80 -11.18 -5.20
C PRO A 154 14.47 -10.22 -6.35
N ASP A 155 14.86 -8.95 -6.27
CA ASP A 155 14.55 -7.96 -7.30
C ASP A 155 15.13 -8.35 -8.66
N SER A 156 16.39 -8.80 -8.67
CA SER A 156 17.05 -9.23 -9.90
C SER A 156 16.48 -10.56 -10.39
N PHE A 157 16.20 -11.50 -9.49
CA PHE A 157 15.61 -12.80 -9.82
C PHE A 157 14.25 -12.65 -10.53
N TRP A 158 13.39 -11.75 -10.03
CA TRP A 158 12.05 -11.52 -10.57
C TRP A 158 11.99 -10.44 -11.68
N SER A 159 13.14 -9.93 -12.13
CA SER A 159 13.21 -8.84 -13.13
C SER A 159 12.77 -9.25 -14.53
N LEU A 160 13.07 -10.50 -14.94
CA LEU A 160 12.73 -11.01 -16.27
C LEU A 160 11.35 -11.67 -16.33
N SER A 161 10.91 -12.25 -15.21
CA SER A 161 9.62 -12.94 -15.09
C SER A 161 9.14 -12.87 -13.64
N ARG A 162 7.85 -12.59 -13.44
CA ARG A 162 7.15 -12.67 -12.13
C ARG A 162 6.62 -14.08 -11.84
N TYR A 163 6.85 -15.02 -12.76
CA TYR A 163 6.47 -16.42 -12.68
C TYR A 163 7.72 -17.29 -12.66
N LEU A 164 7.76 -18.23 -11.73
CA LEU A 164 8.77 -19.28 -11.62
C LEU A 164 8.11 -20.63 -11.87
N VAL A 165 8.64 -21.41 -12.82
CA VAL A 165 8.19 -22.78 -13.05
C VAL A 165 9.37 -23.72 -12.91
N VAL A 166 9.24 -24.70 -12.01
CA VAL A 166 10.27 -25.71 -11.76
C VAL A 166 9.72 -27.09 -12.04
N GLU A 167 10.42 -27.82 -12.91
CA GLU A 167 10.19 -29.23 -13.15
C GLU A 167 10.96 -30.08 -12.14
N LEU A 168 10.24 -30.90 -11.39
CA LEU A 168 10.80 -31.88 -10.46
C LEU A 168 10.93 -33.25 -11.15
N ASN A 169 12.06 -33.93 -10.92
CA ASN A 169 12.39 -35.24 -11.50
C ASN A 169 12.83 -36.27 -10.46
#